data_AF-A0A9E1RXY5-F1
#
_entry.id   AF-A0A9E1RXY5-F1
#
_cell.length_a   1.000
_cell.length_b   1.000
_cell.length_c   1.000
_cell.angle_alpha   90.00
_cell.angle_beta   90.00
_cell.angle_gamma   90.00
#
_symmetry.space_group_name_H-M   'P 1'
#
loop_
_entity.id
_entity.type
_entity.pdbx_description
1 polymer ?
#
loop_
_entity_poly.entity_id
_entity_poly.type
_entity_poly.pdbx_seq_one_letter_code
_entity_poly.pdbx_strand_id
1 'polypeptide(L)'
;MALEASALPLRETIFICPMHPEIEESAPGDCPICGMALEPSVIQVNAAPDPELISMNRRFWLGGALALPLLFIAMSDMIPGEPLQHIASVRLWTWIQFALATPVVLWGGWPFFARGWRSVLSGNLNMFTLIALGTGVAYVYSIVATAVPHIFPAAFRSAVGDVPVYFEAAGVIIVLVALGQVMELKARARTGEALRALLDLAPAVARIVRA
;
A
#
# COMPACT_ATOMS: atom_id res chain seq x y z
N MET A 1 58.88 3.85 -8.37
CA MET A 1 57.97 3.01 -9.17
C MET A 1 57.34 1.98 -8.22
N ALA A 2 56.26 2.36 -7.55
CA ALA A 2 55.53 1.48 -6.64
C ALA A 2 54.08 1.99 -6.52
N LEU A 3 53.26 1.45 -7.43
CA LEU A 3 51.84 1.13 -7.32
C LEU A 3 50.97 2.13 -6.55
N GLU A 4 50.35 3.01 -7.34
CA GLU A 4 49.10 3.68 -7.00
C GLU A 4 48.12 2.66 -6.41
N ALA A 5 47.65 2.95 -5.20
CA ALA A 5 46.45 2.34 -4.66
C ALA A 5 45.31 2.71 -5.62
N SER A 6 44.99 1.80 -6.55
CA SER A 6 43.75 1.84 -7.30
C SER A 6 42.62 1.84 -6.27
N ALA A 7 42.08 3.02 -6.01
CA ALA A 7 40.75 3.15 -5.44
C ALA A 7 39.86 2.27 -6.32
N LEU A 8 39.30 1.21 -5.73
CA LEU A 8 38.28 0.41 -6.39
C LEU A 8 37.27 1.40 -6.98
N PRO A 9 36.98 1.35 -8.29
CA PRO A 9 35.98 2.23 -8.86
C PRO A 9 34.72 2.01 -8.04
N LEU A 10 34.16 3.09 -7.48
CA LEU A 10 32.82 3.05 -6.92
C LEU A 10 31.94 2.50 -8.04
N ARG A 11 31.62 1.20 -8.00
CA ARG A 11 30.66 0.61 -8.93
C ARG A 11 29.44 1.49 -8.81
N GLU A 12 29.04 2.12 -9.92
CA GLU A 12 27.79 2.86 -9.98
C GLU A 12 26.72 1.96 -9.36
N THR A 13 26.00 2.49 -8.38
CA THR A 13 25.01 1.69 -7.64
C THR A 13 23.89 1.36 -8.61
N ILE A 14 23.87 0.15 -9.13
CA ILE A 14 22.79 -0.34 -9.99
C ILE A 14 21.57 -0.57 -9.10
N PHE A 15 20.42 -0.02 -9.49
CA PHE A 15 19.14 -0.18 -8.83
C PHE A 15 18.34 -1.27 -9.55
N ILE A 16 17.77 -2.20 -8.78
CA ILE A 16 17.02 -3.34 -9.27
C ILE A 16 15.60 -3.37 -8.71
N CYS A 17 14.67 -3.94 -9.48
CA CYS A 17 13.34 -4.21 -8.97
C CYS A 17 13.34 -5.54 -8.20
N PRO A 18 12.85 -5.59 -6.95
CA PRO A 18 12.84 -6.83 -6.18
C PRO A 18 11.94 -7.93 -6.78
N MET A 19 10.98 -7.55 -7.62
CA MET A 19 10.08 -8.50 -8.31
C MET A 19 10.54 -8.82 -9.74
N HIS A 20 11.35 -7.96 -10.36
CA HIS A 20 11.83 -8.11 -11.74
C HIS A 20 13.35 -7.85 -11.75
N PRO A 21 14.17 -8.83 -11.34
CA PRO A 21 15.62 -8.65 -11.20
C PRO A 21 16.32 -8.29 -12.51
N GLU A 22 15.67 -8.54 -13.65
CA GLU A 22 16.11 -8.19 -15.00
C GLU A 22 16.12 -6.67 -15.26
N ILE A 23 15.42 -5.88 -14.43
CA ILE A 23 15.40 -4.43 -14.51
C ILE A 23 16.59 -3.89 -13.71
N GLU A 24 17.56 -3.32 -14.43
CA GLU A 24 18.73 -2.64 -13.89
C GLU A 24 18.74 -1.17 -14.34
N GLU A 25 18.71 -0.24 -13.40
CA GLU A 25 18.73 1.20 -13.66
C GLU A 25 19.89 1.86 -12.92
N SER A 26 20.43 2.94 -13.47
CA SER A 26 21.53 3.70 -12.85
C SER A 26 21.08 4.68 -11.76
N ALA A 27 19.77 4.86 -11.59
CA ALA A 27 19.17 5.83 -10.68
C ALA A 27 17.96 5.23 -9.92
N PRO A 28 17.64 5.78 -8.73
CA PRO A 28 16.41 5.41 -8.03
C PRO A 28 15.18 5.85 -8.84
N GLY A 29 14.13 5.04 -8.81
CA GLY A 29 12.91 5.29 -9.57
C GLY A 29 11.86 4.22 -9.33
N ASP A 30 10.82 4.22 -10.17
CA ASP A 30 9.78 3.19 -10.18
C ASP A 30 10.05 2.19 -11.31
N CYS A 31 9.89 0.89 -11.02
CA CYS A 31 9.99 -0.16 -12.02
C CYS A 31 8.97 0.05 -13.15
N PRO A 32 9.37 -0.01 -14.44
CA PRO A 32 8.46 0.20 -15.57
C PRO A 32 7.42 -0.91 -15.73
N ILE A 33 7.66 -2.11 -15.17
CA ILE A 33 6.75 -3.26 -15.28
C ILE A 33 5.68 -3.23 -14.18
N CYS A 34 6.11 -3.18 -12.92
CA CYS A 34 5.22 -3.33 -11.76
C CYS A 34 5.04 -2.07 -10.91
N GLY A 35 5.84 -1.02 -11.14
CA GLY A 35 5.74 0.24 -10.42
C GLY A 35 6.17 0.18 -8.95
N MET A 36 6.89 -0.85 -8.51
CA MET A 36 7.60 -0.84 -7.22
C MET A 36 8.82 0.08 -7.28
N ALA A 37 9.21 0.66 -6.15
CA ALA A 37 10.46 1.41 -6.04
C ALA A 37 11.66 0.48 -6.33
N LEU A 38 12.63 1.01 -7.08
CA LEU A 38 13.87 0.30 -7.34
C LEU A 38 14.79 0.38 -6.11
N GLU A 39 15.36 -0.74 -5.72
CA GLU A 39 16.25 -0.88 -4.57
C GLU A 39 17.70 -1.04 -5.05
N PRO A 40 18.70 -0.51 -4.33
CA PRO A 40 20.10 -0.70 -4.71
C PRO A 40 20.48 -2.19 -4.66
N SER A 41 21.12 -2.67 -5.72
CA SER A 41 21.58 -4.07 -5.87
C SER A 41 22.63 -4.47 -4.84
N VAL A 42 23.34 -3.50 -4.26
CA VAL A 42 24.31 -3.70 -3.20
C VAL A 42 23.75 -3.26 -1.86
N ILE A 43 23.85 -4.14 -0.87
CA ILE A 43 23.43 -3.87 0.50
C ILE A 43 24.34 -2.78 1.09
N GLN A 44 23.77 -1.61 1.38
CA GLN A 44 24.51 -0.51 2.02
C GLN A 44 24.61 -0.73 3.53
N VAL A 45 25.82 -0.56 4.08
CA VAL A 45 26.16 -0.76 5.50
C VAL A 45 25.56 0.34 6.41
N ASN A 46 25.19 1.50 5.86
CA ASN A 46 24.57 2.62 6.59
C ASN A 46 23.30 3.12 5.88
N ALA A 47 22.37 2.22 5.57
CA ALA A 47 21.11 2.60 4.95
C ALA A 47 20.21 3.35 5.95
N ALA A 48 19.71 4.53 5.55
CA ALA A 48 18.68 5.22 6.31
C ALA A 48 17.39 4.37 6.39
N PRO A 49 16.51 4.61 7.38
CA PRO A 49 15.23 3.91 7.47
C PRO A 49 14.45 4.02 6.15
N ASP A 50 13.92 2.89 5.68
CA ASP A 50 13.18 2.83 4.42
C ASP A 50 12.00 3.82 4.42
N PRO A 51 12.01 4.86 3.55
CA PRO A 51 10.95 5.84 3.50
C PRO A 51 9.61 5.24 3.05
N GLU A 52 9.61 4.15 2.28
CA GLU A 52 8.38 3.45 1.88
C GLU A 52 7.71 2.80 3.09
N LEU A 53 8.47 2.12 3.95
CA LEU A 53 7.97 1.55 5.20
C LEU A 53 7.33 2.62 6.11
N ILE A 54 7.96 3.78 6.26
CA ILE A 54 7.41 4.88 7.09
C ILE A 54 6.10 5.40 6.49
N SER A 55 6.08 5.64 5.17
CA SER A 55 4.90 6.11 4.45
C SER A 55 3.73 5.11 4.59
N MET A 56 4.01 3.82 4.41
CA MET A 56 2.99 2.79 4.43
C MET A 56 2.48 2.50 5.85
N ASN A 57 3.37 2.54 6.85
CA ASN A 57 2.98 2.42 8.25
C ASN A 57 2.05 3.57 8.68
N ARG A 58 2.34 4.80 8.25
CA ARG A 58 1.45 5.95 8.52
C ARG A 58 0.08 5.77 7.85
N ARG A 59 0.05 5.31 6.60
CA ARG A 59 -1.21 5.04 5.86
C ARG A 59 -2.02 3.93 6.53
N PHE A 60 -1.36 2.87 6.99
CA PHE A 60 -2.00 1.77 7.72
C PHE A 60 -2.64 2.27 9.03
N TRP A 61 -1.92 3.00 9.87
CA TRP A 61 -2.45 3.46 11.15
C TRP A 61 -3.55 4.52 11.00
N LEU A 62 -3.34 5.52 10.14
CA LEU A 62 -4.37 6.54 9.89
C LEU A 62 -5.58 5.95 9.17
N GLY A 63 -5.35 5.06 8.20
CA GLY A 63 -6.42 4.34 7.50
C GLY A 63 -7.21 3.44 8.44
N GLY A 64 -6.54 2.66 9.29
CA GLY A 64 -7.17 1.79 10.28
C GLY A 64 -7.98 2.54 11.32
N ALA A 65 -7.50 3.71 11.78
CA ALA A 65 -8.23 4.56 12.70
C ALA A 65 -9.57 5.08 12.13
N LEU A 66 -9.65 5.25 10.81
CA LEU A 66 -10.87 5.68 10.11
C LEU A 66 -11.73 4.49 9.65
N ALA A 67 -11.10 3.40 9.24
CA ALA A 67 -11.79 2.18 8.77
C ALA A 67 -12.47 1.42 9.92
N LEU A 68 -11.95 1.49 11.14
CA LEU A 68 -12.54 0.81 12.28
C LEU A 68 -13.92 1.37 12.67
N PRO A 69 -14.10 2.71 12.83
CA PRO A 69 -15.44 3.30 12.96
C PRO A 69 -16.34 3.01 11.75
N LEU A 70 -15.79 3.08 10.53
CA LEU A 70 -16.53 2.78 9.31
C LEU A 70 -17.10 1.35 9.31
N LEU A 71 -16.29 0.36 9.69
CA LEU A 71 -16.69 -1.03 9.85
C LEU A 71 -17.76 -1.19 10.93
N PHE A 72 -17.58 -0.52 12.07
CA PHE A 72 -18.56 -0.57 13.16
C PHE A 72 -19.92 -0.01 12.76
N ILE A 73 -19.95 1.09 12.00
CA ILE A 73 -21.19 1.67 11.47
C ILE A 73 -21.83 0.73 10.44
N ALA A 74 -21.06 0.08 9.58
CA ALA A 74 -21.63 -0.84 8.59
C ALA A 74 -22.19 -2.13 9.22
N MET A 75 -21.58 -2.61 10.32
CA MET A 75 -22.04 -3.79 11.03
C MET A 75 -23.15 -3.53 12.05
N SER A 76 -23.46 -2.26 12.37
CA SER A 76 -24.47 -1.94 13.39
C SER A 76 -25.87 -2.43 13.03
N ASP A 77 -26.17 -2.49 11.73
CA ASP A 77 -27.48 -2.92 11.21
C ASP A 77 -27.72 -4.43 11.38
N MET A 78 -26.67 -5.19 11.72
CA MET A 78 -26.78 -6.63 12.01
C MET A 78 -26.88 -6.91 13.51
N ILE A 79 -26.77 -5.89 14.36
CA ILE A 79 -26.85 -6.03 15.82
C ILE A 79 -28.33 -5.99 16.25
N PRO A 80 -28.83 -7.00 16.99
CA PRO A 80 -30.20 -7.00 17.48
C PRO A 80 -30.49 -5.73 18.30
N GLY A 81 -31.44 -4.91 17.85
CA GLY A 81 -31.85 -3.66 18.51
C GLY A 81 -31.53 -2.37 17.76
N GLU A 82 -30.93 -2.44 16.55
CA GLU A 82 -30.77 -1.30 15.62
C GLU A 82 -30.36 0.02 16.29
N PRO A 83 -29.32 0.02 17.15
CA PRO A 83 -29.05 1.11 18.07
C PRO A 83 -28.72 2.43 17.36
N LEU A 84 -28.11 2.36 16.17
CA LEU A 84 -27.75 3.54 15.39
C LEU A 84 -28.92 4.12 14.61
N GLN A 85 -29.89 3.31 14.18
CA GLN A 85 -31.08 3.78 13.47
C GLN A 85 -32.03 4.58 14.39
N HIS A 86 -31.92 4.39 15.70
CA HIS A 86 -32.62 5.21 16.70
C HIS A 86 -31.97 6.58 16.94
N ILE A 87 -30.67 6.72 16.65
CA ILE A 87 -29.93 7.96 16.88
C ILE A 87 -29.98 8.88 15.66
N ALA A 88 -29.87 8.31 14.45
CA ALA A 88 -29.91 9.07 13.21
C ALA A 88 -30.48 8.25 12.05
N SER A 89 -30.92 8.95 11.00
CA SER A 89 -31.46 8.32 9.80
C SER A 89 -30.39 7.53 9.03
N VAL A 90 -30.81 6.44 8.39
CA VAL A 90 -29.96 5.59 7.53
C VAL A 90 -29.16 6.43 6.54
N ARG A 91 -29.80 7.44 5.92
CA ARG A 91 -29.16 8.36 4.98
C ARG A 91 -28.01 9.14 5.60
N LEU A 92 -28.15 9.63 6.84
CA LEU A 92 -27.07 10.37 7.51
C LEU A 92 -25.87 9.45 7.77
N TRP A 93 -26.12 8.22 8.22
CA TRP A 93 -25.08 7.22 8.41
C TRP A 93 -24.35 6.88 7.11
N THR A 94 -25.05 6.76 5.98
CA THR A 94 -24.42 6.57 4.67
C THR A 94 -23.47 7.72 4.31
N TRP A 95 -23.86 8.97 4.59
CA TRP A 95 -22.97 10.13 4.35
C TRP A 95 -21.76 10.16 5.29
N ILE A 96 -21.92 9.72 6.54
CA ILE A 96 -20.80 9.56 7.48
C ILE A 96 -19.86 8.45 6.98
N GLN A 97 -20.38 7.32 6.52
CA GLN A 97 -19.59 6.25 5.92
C GLN A 97 -18.81 6.75 4.71
N PHE A 98 -19.45 7.52 3.82
CA PHE A 98 -18.77 8.16 2.70
C PHE A 98 -17.62 9.05 3.18
N ALA A 99 -17.87 9.97 4.12
CA ALA A 99 -16.88 10.89 4.64
C ALA A 99 -15.67 10.19 5.30
N LEU A 100 -15.90 9.06 6.00
CA LEU A 100 -14.84 8.25 6.60
C LEU A 100 -14.07 7.43 5.54
N ALA A 101 -14.77 6.89 4.54
CA ALA A 101 -14.17 6.04 3.52
C ALA A 101 -13.35 6.82 2.51
N THR A 102 -13.74 8.05 2.15
CA THR A 102 -13.03 8.91 1.19
C THR A 102 -11.53 9.05 1.48
N PRO A 103 -11.09 9.48 2.68
CA PRO A 103 -9.65 9.59 2.97
C PRO A 103 -8.95 8.23 2.99
N VAL A 104 -9.61 7.16 3.43
CA VAL A 104 -9.03 5.81 3.44
C VAL A 104 -8.77 5.34 2.01
N VAL A 105 -9.77 5.41 1.14
CA VAL A 105 -9.68 4.94 -0.24
C VAL A 105 -8.79 5.85 -1.09
N LEU A 106 -9.06 7.15 -1.10
CA LEU A 106 -8.36 8.07 -2.02
C LEU A 106 -6.94 8.38 -1.57
N TRP A 107 -6.70 8.68 -0.29
CA TRP A 107 -5.36 9.00 0.21
C TRP A 107 -4.60 7.76 0.65
N GLY A 108 -5.22 6.88 1.45
CA GLY A 108 -4.60 5.64 1.91
C GLY A 108 -4.29 4.69 0.75
N GLY A 109 -5.26 4.50 -0.14
CA GLY A 109 -5.16 3.63 -1.31
C GLY A 109 -4.42 4.16 -2.53
N TRP A 110 -4.07 5.45 -2.56
CA TRP A 110 -3.42 6.09 -3.72
C TRP A 110 -2.27 5.26 -4.35
N PRO A 111 -1.33 4.67 -3.58
CA PRO A 111 -0.22 3.91 -4.16
C PRO A 111 -0.70 2.63 -4.85
N PHE A 112 -1.78 2.02 -4.36
CA PHE A 112 -2.37 0.82 -4.95
C PHE A 112 -3.08 1.16 -6.26
N PHE A 113 -3.79 2.29 -6.33
CA PHE A 113 -4.39 2.77 -7.58
C PHE A 113 -3.32 3.16 -8.60
N ALA A 114 -2.25 3.85 -8.19
CA ALA A 114 -1.14 4.21 -9.07
C ALA A 114 -0.45 2.96 -9.65
N ARG A 115 -0.15 1.95 -8.81
CA ARG A 115 0.44 0.69 -9.25
C ARG A 115 -0.52 -0.14 -10.12
N GLY A 116 -1.80 -0.19 -9.76
CA GLY A 116 -2.83 -0.85 -10.56
C GLY A 116 -2.99 -0.21 -11.95
N TRP A 117 -2.97 1.12 -12.02
CA TRP A 117 -3.05 1.84 -13.30
C TRP A 117 -1.86 1.54 -14.20
N ARG A 118 -0.63 1.55 -13.65
CA ARG A 118 0.57 1.14 -14.41
C ARG A 118 0.48 -0.30 -14.89
N SER A 119 -0.02 -1.21 -14.06
CA SER A 119 -0.18 -2.63 -14.43
C SER A 119 -1.18 -2.83 -15.58
N VAL A 120 -2.25 -2.04 -15.62
CA VAL A 120 -3.19 -2.03 -16.75
C VAL A 120 -2.51 -1.51 -18.02
N LEU A 121 -1.76 -0.40 -17.92
CA LEU A 121 -1.04 0.18 -19.05
C LEU A 121 0.07 -0.73 -19.58
N SER A 122 0.78 -1.43 -18.70
CA SER A 122 1.86 -2.36 -19.10
C SER A 122 1.35 -3.71 -19.60
N GLY A 123 0.06 -4.01 -19.45
CA GLY A 123 -0.56 -5.28 -19.82
C GLY A 123 -0.24 -6.45 -18.87
N ASN A 124 0.66 -6.23 -17.90
CA ASN A 124 1.08 -7.24 -16.93
C ASN A 124 0.21 -7.17 -15.67
N LEU A 125 -1.00 -7.74 -15.76
CA LEU A 125 -1.99 -7.71 -14.68
C LEU A 125 -1.47 -8.39 -13.41
N ASN A 126 -1.63 -7.73 -12.26
CA ASN A 126 -1.13 -8.22 -10.98
C ASN A 126 -2.11 -7.94 -9.82
N MET A 127 -1.68 -8.25 -8.60
CA MET A 127 -2.46 -8.07 -7.37
C MET A 127 -3.00 -6.63 -7.23
N PHE A 128 -2.21 -5.61 -7.57
CA PHE A 128 -2.65 -4.22 -7.47
C PHE A 128 -3.76 -3.87 -8.45
N THR A 129 -3.82 -4.51 -9.61
CA THR A 129 -4.93 -4.33 -10.55
C THR A 129 -6.24 -4.82 -9.97
N LEU A 130 -6.23 -6.01 -9.35
CA LEU A 130 -7.41 -6.57 -8.73
C LEU A 130 -7.88 -5.70 -7.55
N ILE A 131 -6.95 -5.25 -6.70
CA ILE A 131 -7.26 -4.38 -5.56
C ILE A 131 -7.83 -3.04 -6.03
N ALA A 132 -7.16 -2.38 -6.98
CA ALA A 132 -7.58 -1.09 -7.53
C ALA A 132 -8.96 -1.20 -8.20
N LEU A 133 -9.20 -2.25 -8.99
CA LEU A 133 -10.49 -2.47 -9.62
C LEU A 133 -11.59 -2.73 -8.58
N GLY A 134 -11.36 -3.68 -7.66
CA GLY A 134 -12.38 -4.07 -6.67
C GLY A 134 -12.75 -2.92 -5.73
N THR A 135 -11.76 -2.28 -5.12
CA THR A 135 -11.98 -1.16 -4.18
C THR A 135 -12.48 0.09 -4.91
N GLY A 136 -12.01 0.34 -6.13
CA GLY A 136 -12.46 1.46 -6.96
C GLY A 136 -13.93 1.31 -7.38
N VAL A 137 -14.31 0.12 -7.87
CA VAL A 137 -15.71 -0.16 -8.26
C VAL A 137 -16.63 -0.09 -7.04
N ALA A 138 -16.25 -0.70 -5.92
CA ALA A 138 -17.03 -0.65 -4.68
C ALA A 138 -17.24 0.81 -4.21
N TYR A 139 -16.20 1.63 -4.25
CA TYR A 139 -16.27 3.03 -3.84
C TYR A 139 -17.13 3.88 -4.80
N VAL A 140 -16.93 3.76 -6.11
CA VAL A 140 -17.73 4.50 -7.11
C VAL A 140 -19.19 4.08 -7.07
N TYR A 141 -19.47 2.77 -7.00
CA TYR A 141 -20.83 2.27 -6.82
C TYR A 141 -21.49 2.90 -5.59
N SER A 142 -20.79 2.92 -4.46
CA SER A 142 -21.32 3.44 -3.20
C SER A 142 -21.59 4.95 -3.26
N ILE A 143 -20.74 5.72 -3.96
CA ILE A 143 -20.99 7.14 -4.24
C ILE A 143 -22.29 7.29 -5.04
N VAL A 144 -22.44 6.53 -6.12
CA VAL A 144 -23.60 6.62 -7.00
C VAL A 144 -24.88 6.22 -6.25
N ALA A 145 -24.84 5.14 -5.47
CA ALA A 145 -25.91 4.69 -4.59
C ALA A 145 -26.32 5.77 -3.56
N THR A 146 -25.35 6.48 -3.00
CA THR A 146 -25.59 7.54 -1.99
C THR A 146 -26.14 8.83 -2.61
N ALA A 147 -25.57 9.25 -3.76
CA ALA A 147 -25.89 10.52 -4.39
C ALA A 147 -27.20 10.46 -5.19
N VAL A 148 -27.44 9.36 -5.92
CA VAL A 148 -28.58 9.25 -6.85
C VAL A 148 -29.25 7.87 -6.73
N PRO A 149 -29.87 7.53 -5.58
CA PRO A 149 -30.51 6.23 -5.38
C PRO A 149 -31.67 5.95 -6.35
N HIS A 150 -32.24 6.99 -6.96
CA HIS A 150 -33.38 6.88 -7.88
C HIS A 150 -33.06 6.22 -9.21
N ILE A 151 -31.78 6.14 -9.62
CA ILE A 151 -31.40 5.43 -10.85
C ILE A 151 -31.52 3.91 -10.68
N PHE A 152 -31.53 3.43 -9.43
CA PHE A 152 -31.60 2.01 -9.14
C PHE A 152 -33.06 1.54 -9.20
N PRO A 153 -33.32 0.35 -9.80
CA PRO A 153 -34.66 -0.23 -9.81
C PRO A 153 -35.25 -0.36 -8.41
N ALA A 154 -36.58 -0.29 -8.28
CA ALA A 154 -37.26 -0.40 -6.99
C ALA A 154 -36.90 -1.68 -6.22
N ALA A 155 -36.58 -2.76 -6.93
CA ALA A 155 -36.15 -4.03 -6.33
C ALA A 155 -34.81 -3.96 -5.57
N PHE A 156 -33.95 -2.98 -5.88
CA PHE A 156 -32.66 -2.76 -5.21
C PHE A 156 -32.72 -1.70 -4.11
N ARG A 157 -33.88 -1.08 -3.91
CA ARG A 157 -34.11 -0.06 -2.89
C ARG A 157 -34.79 -0.69 -1.68
N SER A 158 -34.36 -0.30 -0.49
CA SER A 158 -35.04 -0.68 0.74
C SER A 158 -36.45 -0.06 0.81
N ALA A 159 -37.25 -0.45 1.82
CA ALA A 159 -38.55 0.18 2.10
C ALA A 159 -38.46 1.71 2.33
N VAL A 160 -37.29 2.21 2.73
CA VAL A 160 -37.00 3.63 2.99
C VAL A 160 -36.39 4.32 1.76
N GLY A 161 -36.15 3.58 0.67
CA GLY A 161 -35.69 4.10 -0.62
C GLY A 161 -34.17 4.28 -0.76
N ASP A 162 -33.40 3.87 0.24
CA ASP A 162 -31.93 3.80 0.19
C ASP A 162 -31.45 2.51 -0.51
N VAL A 163 -30.19 2.54 -0.94
CA VAL A 163 -29.51 1.44 -1.63
C VAL A 163 -28.31 1.03 -0.77
N PRO A 164 -28.10 -0.27 -0.50
CA PRO A 164 -26.94 -0.75 0.25
C PRO A 164 -25.62 -0.28 -0.37
N VAL A 165 -24.67 0.12 0.49
CA VAL A 165 -23.36 0.64 0.09
C VAL A 165 -22.23 -0.29 0.53
N TYR A 166 -21.06 -0.14 -0.10
CA TYR A 166 -19.87 -0.97 0.12
C TYR A 166 -18.64 -0.11 0.50
N PHE A 167 -18.88 1.02 1.17
CA PHE A 167 -17.80 1.89 1.66
C PHE A 167 -16.88 1.17 2.65
N GLU A 168 -17.45 0.37 3.55
CA GLU A 168 -16.72 -0.49 4.48
C GLU A 168 -15.80 -1.44 3.74
N ALA A 169 -16.32 -2.22 2.78
CA ALA A 169 -15.53 -3.20 2.06
C ALA A 169 -14.33 -2.55 1.36
N ALA A 170 -14.55 -1.42 0.68
CA ALA A 170 -13.46 -0.67 0.05
C ALA A 170 -12.41 -0.21 1.08
N GLY A 171 -12.84 0.39 2.18
CA GLY A 171 -11.95 0.91 3.22
C GLY A 171 -11.15 -0.19 3.94
N VAL A 172 -11.81 -1.27 4.33
CA VAL A 172 -11.19 -2.40 5.05
C VAL A 172 -10.18 -3.11 4.17
N ILE A 173 -10.51 -3.38 2.89
CA ILE A 173 -9.56 -3.98 1.95
C ILE A 173 -8.30 -3.13 1.82
N ILE A 174 -8.43 -1.80 1.66
CA ILE A 174 -7.28 -0.89 1.55
C ILE A 174 -6.38 -0.98 2.79
N VAL A 175 -6.96 -1.00 3.99
CA VAL A 175 -6.21 -1.07 5.25
C VAL A 175 -5.51 -2.41 5.41
N LEU A 176 -6.18 -3.53 5.10
CA LEU A 176 -5.59 -4.86 5.19
C LEU A 176 -4.45 -5.06 4.17
N VAL A 177 -4.59 -4.52 2.97
CA VAL A 177 -3.51 -4.51 1.97
C VAL A 177 -2.32 -3.66 2.46
N ALA A 178 -2.59 -2.48 3.03
CA ALA A 178 -1.53 -1.63 3.61
C ALA A 178 -0.80 -2.35 4.75
N LEU A 179 -1.52 -3.08 5.61
CA LEU A 179 -0.92 -3.93 6.63
C LEU A 179 0.01 -5.00 6.04
N GLY A 180 -0.44 -5.68 4.99
CA GLY A 180 0.37 -6.68 4.28
C GLY A 180 1.69 -6.09 3.76
N GLN A 181 1.63 -4.89 3.16
CA GLN A 181 2.82 -4.18 2.68
C GLN A 181 3.75 -3.77 3.84
N VAL A 182 3.22 -3.32 4.97
CA VAL A 182 4.02 -3.01 6.17
C VAL A 182 4.72 -4.27 6.69
N MET A 183 4.02 -5.41 6.74
CA MET A 183 4.60 -6.68 7.17
C MET A 183 5.71 -7.14 6.23
N GLU A 184 5.48 -7.05 4.92
CA GLU A 184 6.44 -7.42 3.89
C GLU A 184 7.72 -6.58 3.98
N LEU A 185 7.58 -5.25 3.98
CA LEU A 185 8.71 -4.32 4.07
C LEU A 185 9.48 -4.49 5.38
N LYS A 186 8.77 -4.69 6.50
CA LYS A 186 9.39 -4.92 7.81
C LYS A 186 10.15 -6.24 7.86
N ALA A 187 9.63 -7.29 7.23
CA ALA A 187 10.32 -8.58 7.14
C ALA A 187 11.62 -8.46 6.32
N ARG A 188 11.56 -7.78 5.16
CA ARG A 188 12.73 -7.52 4.31
C ARG A 188 13.78 -6.64 4.99
N ALA A 189 13.36 -5.62 5.74
CA ALA A 189 14.28 -4.76 6.48
C ALA A 189 15.09 -5.55 7.51
N ARG A 190 14.42 -6.43 8.28
CA ARG A 190 15.07 -7.27 9.31
C ARG A 190 16.04 -8.29 8.71
N THR A 191 15.68 -8.92 7.60
CA THR A 191 16.61 -9.87 6.93
C THR A 191 17.81 -9.13 6.35
N GLY A 192 17.61 -7.94 5.79
CA GLY A 192 18.69 -7.06 5.32
C GLY A 192 19.65 -6.65 6.43
N GLU A 193 19.14 -6.28 7.61
CA GLU A 193 19.95 -5.94 8.79
C GLU A 193 20.83 -7.12 9.24
N ALA A 194 20.27 -8.34 9.29
CA ALA A 194 21.04 -9.53 9.64
C ALA A 194 22.17 -9.82 8.65
N LEU A 195 21.92 -9.64 7.34
CA LEU A 195 22.94 -9.79 6.31
C LEU A 195 24.03 -8.71 6.39
N ARG A 196 23.65 -7.45 6.67
CA ARG A 196 24.61 -6.35 6.92
C ARG A 196 25.55 -6.68 8.07
N ALA A 197 25.00 -7.16 9.18
CA ALA A 197 25.78 -7.54 10.34
C ALA A 197 26.82 -8.64 10.04
N LEU A 198 26.52 -9.56 9.12
CA LEU A 198 27.49 -10.57 8.67
C LEU A 198 28.58 -9.98 7.76
N LEU A 199 28.23 -9.02 6.89
CA LEU A 199 29.19 -8.35 6.01
C LEU A 199 30.16 -7.46 6.80
N ASP A 200 29.69 -6.83 7.88
CA ASP A 200 30.53 -6.00 8.76
C ASP A 200 31.61 -6.80 9.50
N LEU A 201 31.46 -8.13 9.61
CA LEU A 201 32.48 -9.00 10.20
C LEU A 201 33.67 -9.25 9.25
N ALA A 202 33.56 -8.92 7.96
CA ALA A 202 34.66 -9.09 7.01
C ALA A 202 35.71 -7.97 7.22
N PRO A 203 36.96 -8.30 7.61
CA PRO A 203 37.97 -7.27 7.86
C PRO A 203 38.35 -6.56 6.56
N ALA A 204 38.24 -5.23 6.55
CA ALA A 204 38.56 -4.40 5.38
C ALA A 204 40.07 -4.31 5.08
N VAL A 205 40.93 -4.69 6.02
CA VAL A 205 42.39 -4.52 5.93
C VAL A 205 43.11 -5.78 6.40
N ALA A 206 44.08 -6.20 5.60
CA ALA A 206 45.02 -7.26 5.95
C ALA A 206 46.42 -6.69 6.10
N ARG A 207 47.14 -7.07 7.17
CA ARG A 207 48.56 -6.75 7.35
C ARG A 207 49.41 -7.85 6.73
N ILE A 208 50.10 -7.54 5.64
CA ILE A 208 51.04 -8.47 5.00
C ILE A 208 52.40 -8.38 5.69
N VAL A 209 52.93 -9.50 6.16
CA VAL A 209 54.32 -9.62 6.65
C VAL A 209 55.13 -10.34 5.58
N ARG A 210 56.13 -9.65 5.01
CA ARG A 210 57.06 -10.23 4.04
C ARG A 210 58.35 -10.65 4.76
N ALA A 211 58.84 -11.85 4.45
CA ALA A 211 60.11 -12.37 4.96
C ALA A 211 61.31 -11.79 4.19
#